data_AF-A0A931BAX7-F1
#
_entry.id   AF-A0A931BAX7-F1
#
_cell.length_a   1.000
_cell.length_b   1.000
_cell.length_c   1.000
_cell.angle_alpha   90.00
_cell.angle_beta   90.00
_cell.angle_gamma   90.00
#
_symmetry.space_group_name_H-M   'P 1'
#
loop_
_entity.id
_entity.type
_entity.pdbx_description
1 polymer ?
#
loop_
_entity_poly.entity_id
_entity_poly.type
_entity_poly.pdbx_seq_one_letter_code
_entity_poly.pdbx_strand_id
1 'polypeptide(L)'
;MKTLWEMSEREYLASVGRRPGMFVGTASFHAVTAFLTGYDQHAKRHGGPGLTGWPEWVVRRRGRSCNHGWPGQVLHIALPDGWDNIWKLPPDDEKHAIEVLFQLLDEFVAERETSSTGEIHNG
;
A
#
# COMPACT_ATOMS: atom_id res chain seq x y z
N MET A 1 17.17 10.20 12.92
CA MET A 1 15.93 9.69 12.28
C MET A 1 15.03 10.88 12.07
N LYS A 2 14.46 11.08 10.88
CA LYS A 2 13.46 12.14 10.67
C LYS A 2 12.28 11.94 11.63
N THR A 3 11.72 13.01 12.14
CA THR A 3 10.44 12.97 12.87
C THR A 3 9.30 12.68 11.89
N LEU A 4 8.14 12.24 12.40
CA LEU A 4 6.98 11.91 11.56
C LEU A 4 6.57 13.05 10.61
N TRP A 5 6.71 14.30 11.06
CA TRP A 5 6.31 15.50 10.31
C TRP A 5 7.31 15.91 9.23
N GLU A 6 8.54 15.38 9.28
CA GLU A 6 9.61 15.66 8.32
C GLU A 6 9.72 14.59 7.23
N MET A 7 9.04 13.45 7.40
CA MET A 7 9.05 12.36 6.43
C MET A 7 8.18 12.71 5.22
N SER A 8 8.66 12.40 4.01
CA SER A 8 7.76 12.30 2.86
C SER A 8 6.77 11.14 3.05
N GLU A 9 5.69 11.12 2.26
CA GLU A 9 4.73 10.01 2.31
C GLU A 9 5.41 8.67 1.96
N ARG A 10 6.33 8.67 0.99
CA ARG A 10 7.14 7.51 0.63
C ARG A 10 8.00 7.02 1.79
N GLU A 11 8.67 7.95 2.49
CA GLU A 11 9.50 7.63 3.66
C GLU A 11 8.67 7.08 4.82
N TYR A 12 7.48 7.66 5.06
CA TYR A 12 6.56 7.20 6.08
C TYR A 12 6.08 5.76 5.79
N LEU A 13 5.59 5.50 4.58
CA LEU A 13 5.13 4.16 4.18
C LEU A 13 6.26 3.12 4.24
N ALA A 14 7.48 3.49 3.82
CA ALA A 14 8.65 2.62 3.97
C ALA A 14 8.98 2.32 5.44
N SER A 15 8.79 3.29 6.34
CA SER A 15 8.94 3.07 7.78
C SER A 15 7.88 2.11 8.34
N VAL A 16 6.64 2.20 7.87
CA VAL A 16 5.57 1.25 8.22
C VAL A 16 5.93 -0.16 7.76
N GLY A 17 6.34 -0.32 6.50
CA GLY A 17 6.70 -1.61 5.92
C GLY A 17 7.91 -2.29 6.55
N ARG A 18 8.86 -1.51 7.06
CA ARG A 18 10.02 -2.05 7.79
C ARG A 18 9.64 -2.67 9.13
N ARG A 19 8.61 -2.15 9.80
CA ARG A 19 8.21 -2.57 11.16
C ARG A 19 6.69 -2.59 11.34
N PRO A 20 5.93 -3.37 10.57
CA PRO A 20 4.46 -3.32 10.57
C PRO A 20 3.87 -3.60 11.95
N GLY A 21 4.48 -4.51 12.73
CA GLY A 21 4.04 -4.82 14.10
C GLY A 21 4.07 -3.62 15.07
N MET A 22 4.87 -2.58 14.81
CA MET A 22 4.83 -1.35 15.63
C MET A 22 3.54 -0.55 15.44
N PHE A 23 2.82 -0.79 14.35
CA PHE A 23 1.59 -0.06 13.99
C PHE A 23 0.34 -0.88 14.27
N VAL A 24 0.43 -2.21 14.13
CA VAL A 24 -0.73 -3.12 14.24
C VAL A 24 -0.59 -4.20 15.32
N GLY A 25 0.49 -4.19 16.10
CA GLY A 25 0.79 -5.22 17.09
C GLY A 25 1.31 -6.50 16.44
N THR A 26 0.43 -7.47 16.22
CA THR A 26 0.77 -8.68 15.45
C THR A 26 0.55 -8.39 13.97
N ALA A 27 1.64 -8.35 13.21
CA ALA A 27 1.57 -8.08 11.78
C ALA A 27 0.88 -9.23 11.04
N SER A 28 -0.26 -8.92 10.41
CA SER A 28 -0.89 -9.71 9.36
C SER A 28 -1.25 -8.79 8.20
N PHE A 29 -1.32 -9.33 7.00
CA PHE A 29 -1.71 -8.65 5.79
C PHE A 29 -3.07 -7.97 5.97
N HIS A 30 -4.02 -8.67 6.60
CA HIS A 30 -5.29 -8.06 6.96
C HIS A 30 -5.12 -6.83 7.87
N ALA A 31 -4.40 -6.95 8.99
CA ALA A 31 -4.24 -5.86 9.93
C ALA A 31 -3.52 -4.65 9.31
N VAL A 32 -2.48 -4.90 8.51
CA VAL A 32 -1.73 -3.87 7.78
C VAL A 32 -2.61 -3.17 6.74
N THR A 33 -3.41 -3.91 5.98
CA THR A 33 -4.32 -3.31 4.98
C THR A 33 -5.46 -2.52 5.62
N ALA A 34 -5.95 -2.95 6.79
CA ALA A 34 -6.90 -2.18 7.60
C ALA A 34 -6.28 -0.87 8.11
N PHE A 35 -5.04 -0.91 8.61
CA PHE A 35 -4.29 0.30 9.01
C PHE A 35 -4.13 1.28 7.84
N LEU A 36 -3.70 0.81 6.67
CA LEU A 36 -3.55 1.65 5.47
C LEU A 36 -4.88 2.22 4.97
N THR A 37 -5.96 1.46 5.11
CA THR A 37 -7.31 1.95 4.81
C THR A 37 -7.69 3.10 5.74
N GLY A 38 -7.42 2.98 7.05
CA GLY A 38 -7.65 4.06 8.01
C GLY A 38 -6.78 5.29 7.75
N TYR A 39 -5.52 5.08 7.38
CA TYR A 39 -4.60 6.14 6.95
C TYR A 39 -5.14 6.94 5.76
N ASP A 40 -5.58 6.24 4.70
CA ASP A 40 -6.16 6.86 3.52
C ASP A 40 -7.47 7.61 3.83
N GLN A 41 -8.34 7.01 4.64
CA GLN A 41 -9.59 7.65 5.09
C GLN A 41 -9.33 8.93 5.89
N HIS A 42 -8.35 8.92 6.79
CA HIS A 42 -7.96 10.11 7.55
C HIS A 42 -7.44 11.21 6.61
N ALA A 43 -6.53 10.87 5.67
CA ALA A 43 -6.01 11.85 4.71
C ALA A 43 -7.13 12.50 3.90
N LYS A 44 -8.05 11.69 3.33
CA LYS A 44 -9.21 12.17 2.57
C LYS A 44 -10.12 13.09 3.38
N ARG A 45 -10.36 12.77 4.65
CA ARG A 45 -11.20 13.59 5.55
C ARG A 45 -10.57 14.95 5.87
N HIS A 46 -9.25 15.04 5.86
CA HIS A 46 -8.50 16.21 6.29
C HIS A 46 -7.75 16.94 5.16
N GLY A 47 -8.12 16.65 3.90
CA GLY A 47 -7.60 17.37 2.72
C GLY A 47 -6.21 16.94 2.25
N GLY A 48 -5.69 15.82 2.76
CA GLY A 48 -4.44 15.21 2.29
C GLY A 48 -4.65 14.29 1.08
N PRO A 49 -3.60 14.05 0.26
CA PRO A 49 -3.70 13.20 -0.93
C PRO A 49 -3.90 11.72 -0.58
N GLY A 50 -3.33 11.25 0.54
CA GLY A 50 -3.41 9.86 0.97
C GLY A 50 -3.03 8.87 -0.13
N LEU A 51 -3.82 7.80 -0.25
CA LEU A 51 -3.66 6.78 -1.29
C LEU A 51 -4.63 7.02 -2.45
N THR A 52 -4.92 8.29 -2.79
CA THR A 52 -5.77 8.61 -3.95
C THR A 52 -5.21 8.03 -5.24
N GLY A 53 -6.01 7.22 -5.95
CA GLY A 53 -5.61 6.52 -7.18
C GLY A 53 -4.94 5.16 -6.95
N TRP A 54 -4.68 4.75 -5.70
CA TRP A 54 -4.06 3.47 -5.38
C TRP A 54 -4.87 2.25 -5.85
N PRO A 55 -6.19 2.13 -5.55
CA PRO A 55 -6.95 0.96 -6.00
C PRO A 55 -6.90 0.76 -7.51
N GLU A 56 -7.04 1.83 -8.29
CA GLU A 56 -6.99 1.82 -9.74
C GLU A 56 -5.59 1.48 -10.24
N TRP A 57 -4.55 2.01 -9.58
CA TRP A 57 -3.16 1.70 -9.89
C TRP A 57 -2.84 0.21 -9.70
N VAL A 58 -3.26 -0.41 -8.59
CA VAL A 58 -3.04 -1.84 -8.34
C VAL A 58 -3.78 -2.71 -9.35
N VAL A 59 -5.02 -2.35 -9.71
CA VAL A 59 -5.79 -3.07 -10.74
C VAL A 59 -5.07 -3.01 -12.10
N ARG A 60 -4.53 -1.84 -12.48
CA ARG A 60 -3.73 -1.71 -13.71
C ARG A 60 -2.43 -2.52 -13.62
N ARG A 61 -1.74 -2.49 -12.48
CA ARG A 61 -0.50 -3.25 -12.24
C ARG A 61 -0.72 -4.76 -12.38
N ARG A 62 -1.84 -5.27 -11.87
CA ARG A 62 -2.26 -6.68 -12.04
C ARG A 62 -2.60 -7.03 -13.50
N GLY A 63 -3.06 -6.06 -14.29
CA GLY A 63 -3.46 -6.25 -15.68
C GLY A 63 -4.82 -6.95 -15.87
N ARG A 64 -5.55 -7.24 -14.78
CA ARG A 64 -6.91 -7.82 -14.80
C ARG A 64 -7.68 -7.31 -13.58
N SER A 65 -8.98 -7.03 -13.74
CA SER A 65 -9.86 -6.73 -12.61
C SER A 65 -10.51 -7.99 -12.05
N CYS A 66 -10.99 -7.93 -10.80
CA CYS A 66 -11.93 -8.89 -10.22
C CYS A 66 -12.78 -8.19 -9.15
N ASN A 67 -13.73 -8.90 -8.53
CA ASN A 67 -14.62 -8.36 -7.50
C ASN A 67 -13.94 -8.05 -6.15
N HIS A 68 -12.68 -8.46 -5.97
CA HIS A 68 -11.94 -8.14 -4.76
C HIS A 68 -11.51 -6.67 -4.75
N GLY A 69 -11.63 -6.02 -3.60
CA GLY A 69 -11.03 -4.70 -3.36
C GLY A 69 -9.51 -4.74 -3.45
N TRP A 70 -8.88 -3.56 -3.33
CA TRP A 70 -7.42 -3.42 -3.51
C TRP A 70 -6.57 -4.42 -2.68
N PRO A 71 -6.93 -4.83 -1.43
CA PRO A 71 -6.13 -5.82 -0.71
C PRO A 71 -6.10 -7.17 -1.42
N GLY A 72 -7.24 -7.62 -1.94
CA GLY A 72 -7.29 -8.87 -2.70
C GLY A 72 -6.56 -8.76 -4.04
N GLN A 73 -6.56 -7.58 -4.68
CA GLN A 73 -5.75 -7.36 -5.89
C GLN A 73 -4.25 -7.51 -5.60
N VAL A 74 -3.77 -7.00 -4.45
CA VAL A 74 -2.38 -7.21 -3.99
C VAL A 74 -2.11 -8.69 -3.74
N LEU A 75 -3.02 -9.43 -3.11
CA LEU A 75 -2.84 -10.87 -2.90
C LEU A 75 -2.77 -11.65 -4.21
N HIS A 76 -3.54 -11.28 -5.24
CA HIS A 76 -3.41 -11.90 -6.56
C HIS A 76 -2.06 -11.62 -7.23
N ILE A 77 -1.38 -10.52 -6.86
CA ILE A 77 -0.03 -10.21 -7.34
C ILE A 77 1.01 -10.99 -6.53
N ALA A 78 0.87 -11.04 -5.20
CA ALA A 78 1.83 -11.68 -4.30
C ALA A 78 1.76 -13.22 -4.33
N LEU A 79 0.55 -13.78 -4.44
CA LEU A 79 0.26 -15.20 -4.34
C LEU A 79 -0.45 -15.66 -5.61
N PRO A 80 0.26 -15.77 -6.75
CA PRO A 80 -0.34 -16.07 -8.05
C PRO A 80 -0.94 -17.48 -8.12
N ASP A 81 -0.43 -18.40 -7.28
CA ASP A 81 -0.94 -19.77 -7.17
C ASP A 81 -2.27 -19.85 -6.38
N GLY A 82 -2.70 -18.74 -5.79
CA GLY A 82 -3.98 -18.60 -5.10
C GLY A 82 -3.84 -18.45 -3.59
N TRP A 83 -4.96 -18.09 -2.98
CA TRP A 83 -5.11 -17.92 -1.53
C TRP A 83 -6.59 -18.13 -1.19
N ASP A 84 -6.87 -18.75 -0.06
CA ASP A 84 -8.25 -19.08 0.31
C ASP A 84 -8.93 -17.93 1.08
N ASN A 85 -8.21 -17.36 2.04
CA ASN A 85 -8.80 -16.45 3.01
C ASN A 85 -7.78 -15.40 3.48
N ILE A 86 -8.05 -14.14 3.17
CA ILE A 86 -7.26 -12.97 3.59
C ILE A 86 -7.05 -12.87 5.11
N TRP A 87 -7.92 -13.47 5.91
CA TRP A 87 -7.86 -13.45 7.37
C TRP A 87 -6.99 -14.58 7.96
N LYS A 88 -6.60 -15.55 7.12
CA LYS A 88 -5.96 -16.80 7.54
C LYS A 88 -4.91 -17.25 6.51
N LEU A 89 -4.02 -16.34 6.12
CA LEU A 89 -2.90 -16.75 5.27
C LEU A 89 -1.86 -17.52 6.11
N PRO A 90 -1.15 -18.48 5.51
CA PRO A 90 0.03 -19.08 6.11
C PRO A 90 1.06 -18.00 6.51
N PRO A 91 1.86 -18.19 7.57
CA PRO A 91 2.82 -17.17 8.03
C PRO A 91 3.81 -16.68 6.98
N ASP A 92 4.27 -17.58 6.10
CA ASP A 92 5.19 -17.22 5.01
C ASP A 92 4.49 -16.38 3.93
N ASP A 93 3.23 -16.72 3.62
CA ASP A 93 2.39 -15.97 2.69
C ASP A 93 2.01 -14.59 3.26
N GLU A 94 1.71 -14.51 4.57
CA GLU A 94 1.48 -13.24 5.28
C GLU A 94 2.70 -12.31 5.11
N LYS A 95 3.88 -12.85 5.41
CA LYS A 95 5.14 -12.09 5.31
C LYS A 95 5.39 -11.65 3.87
N HIS A 96 5.28 -12.56 2.91
CA HIS A 96 5.51 -12.28 1.50
C HIS A 96 4.51 -11.24 0.96
N ALA A 97 3.22 -11.38 1.27
CA ALA A 97 2.20 -10.45 0.85
C ALA A 97 2.39 -9.05 1.43
N ILE A 98 2.85 -8.94 2.68
CA ILE A 98 3.22 -7.65 3.28
C ILE A 98 4.43 -7.04 2.57
N GLU A 99 5.46 -7.82 2.26
CA GLU A 99 6.64 -7.34 1.52
C GLU A 99 6.23 -6.81 0.13
N VAL A 100 5.44 -7.57 -0.62
CA VAL A 100 4.92 -7.17 -1.93
C VAL A 100 4.02 -5.92 -1.83
N LEU A 101 3.17 -5.83 -0.81
CA LEU A 101 2.34 -4.64 -0.57
C LEU A 101 3.18 -3.36 -0.46
N PHE A 102 4.25 -3.38 0.34
CA PHE A 102 5.09 -2.20 0.53
C PHE A 102 5.99 -1.92 -0.67
N GLN A 103 6.39 -2.93 -1.43
CA GLN A 103 7.04 -2.71 -2.73
C GLN A 103 6.09 -1.98 -3.71
N LEU A 104 4.84 -2.45 -3.83
CA LEU A 104 3.86 -1.83 -4.71
C LEU A 104 3.52 -0.40 -4.29
N LEU A 105 3.45 -0.11 -2.99
CA LEU A 105 3.26 1.24 -2.48
C LEU A 105 4.45 2.15 -2.80
N ASP A 106 5.69 1.65 -2.68
CA ASP A 106 6.89 2.40 -3.06
C ASP A 106 6.88 2.77 -4.55
N GLU A 107 6.56 1.81 -5.42
CA GLU A 107 6.41 2.01 -6.87
C GLU A 107 5.31 3.05 -7.18
N PHE A 108 4.13 2.89 -6.57
CA PHE A 108 3.00 3.81 -6.75
C PHE A 108 3.36 5.25 -6.37
N VAL A 109 3.99 5.45 -5.21
CA VAL A 109 4.35 6.80 -4.75
C VAL A 109 5.44 7.40 -5.65
N ALA A 110 6.44 6.61 -6.07
CA ALA A 110 7.50 7.06 -6.97
C ALA A 110 6.96 7.51 -8.34
N GLU A 111 6.00 6.76 -8.92
CA GLU A 111 5.35 7.14 -10.17
C GLU A 111 4.57 8.46 -10.04
N ARG A 112 3.87 8.65 -8.91
CA ARG A 112 3.11 9.87 -8.65
C ARG A 112 4.02 11.09 -8.47
N GLU A 113 5.11 10.97 -7.72
CA GLU A 113 6.12 12.03 -7.56
C GLU A 113 6.72 12.45 -8.91
N THR A 114 6.94 11.49 -9.80
CA THR A 114 7.46 11.75 -11.15
C THR A 114 6.44 12.48 -12.03
N SER A 115 5.16 12.07 -11.94
CA SER A 115 4.06 12.68 -12.70
C SER A 115 3.80 14.13 -12.27
N SER A 116 3.80 14.40 -10.96
CA SER A 116 3.63 15.75 -10.42
C SER A 116 4.80 16.68 -10.74
N THR A 117 6.01 16.15 -10.92
CA THR A 117 7.18 16.97 -11.30
C THR A 117 7.17 17.32 -12.80
N GLY A 118 6.63 16.44 -13.65
CA GLY A 118 6.51 16.67 -15.10
C GLY A 118 5.48 17.74 -15.49
N GLU A 119 4.47 17.98 -14.67
CA GLU A 119 3.45 19.01 -14.91
C GLU A 119 3.95 20.44 -14.68
N ILE A 120 5.00 20.63 -13.86
CA ILE A 120 5.55 21.97 -13.54
C ILE A 120 6.47 22.50 -14.67
N HIS A 121 6.93 21.64 -15.60
CA HIS A 121 7.86 22.03 -16.66
C HIS A 121 7.20 22.33 -18.02
N ASN A 122 5.87 22.27 -18.10
CA ASN A 122 5.10 22.45 -19.35
C ASN A 122 4.08 23.60 -19.28
N GLY A 123 4.26 24.54 -18.36
CA GLY A 123 3.43 25.75 -18.20
C GLY A 123 4.15 27.03 -18.60
#